data_AF-A0A5E8H652-F1
#
_entry.id   AF-A0A5E8H652-F1
#
_cell.length_a   1.000
_cell.length_b   1.000
_cell.length_c   1.000
_cell.angle_alpha   90.00
_cell.angle_beta   90.00
_cell.angle_gamma   90.00
#
_symmetry.space_group_name_H-M   'P 1'
#
loop_
_entity.id
_entity.type
_entity.pdbx_description
1 polymer ?
#
loop_
_entity_poly.entity_id
_entity_poly.type
_entity_poly.pdbx_seq_one_letter_code
_entity_poly.pdbx_strand_id
1 'polypeptide(L)'
;MGTPRTKAPAAASASPSAPASVPPAAPATSLASSLASGAPSTATSAASGRPIDTARLKSALKVTALLVQKLGDDYLPFFMRLETELAKHEAKEAARARVQKVLEDG
;
A
#
# COMPACT_ATOMS: atom_id res chain seq x y z
N MET A 1 -42.79 11.93 -41.44
CA MET A 1 -43.03 10.75 -40.60
C MET A 1 -41.96 9.73 -40.90
N GLY A 2 -40.94 9.62 -40.03
CA GLY A 2 -39.80 8.72 -40.22
C GLY A 2 -40.05 7.37 -39.54
N THR A 3 -39.79 6.27 -40.22
CA THR A 3 -39.94 4.90 -39.71
C THR A 3 -38.83 4.54 -38.71
N PRO A 4 -39.14 3.85 -37.60
CA PRO A 4 -38.13 3.36 -36.67
C PRO A 4 -37.43 2.10 -37.21
N ARG A 5 -36.10 2.05 -37.05
CA ARG A 5 -35.25 0.92 -37.45
C ARG A 5 -35.01 0.04 -36.22
N THR A 6 -35.60 -1.15 -36.21
CA THR A 6 -35.37 -2.20 -35.20
C THR A 6 -34.61 -3.36 -35.84
N LYS A 7 -33.42 -3.72 -35.31
CA LYS A 7 -32.94 -5.12 -35.29
C LYS A 7 -31.77 -5.27 -34.30
N ALA A 8 -31.94 -6.21 -33.37
CA ALA A 8 -30.99 -6.62 -32.34
C ALA A 8 -30.13 -7.84 -32.83
N PRO A 9 -29.49 -8.66 -31.96
CA PRO A 9 -28.03 -8.78 -31.80
C PRO A 9 -27.46 -10.15 -32.22
N ALA A 10 -26.12 -10.27 -32.29
CA ALA A 10 -25.33 -11.52 -32.24
C ALA A 10 -23.86 -11.10 -31.96
N ALA A 11 -23.17 -11.45 -30.86
CA ALA A 11 -22.71 -12.76 -30.37
C ALA A 11 -22.01 -13.57 -31.48
N ALA A 12 -20.84 -14.19 -31.34
CA ALA A 12 -19.74 -14.23 -30.37
C ALA A 12 -18.61 -14.99 -31.09
N SER A 13 -17.33 -14.81 -30.74
CA SER A 13 -16.34 -15.89 -30.91
C SER A 13 -15.08 -15.67 -30.05
N ALA A 14 -14.64 -16.78 -29.46
CA ALA A 14 -13.57 -17.05 -28.49
C ALA A 14 -12.18 -16.45 -28.83
N SER A 15 -11.36 -15.95 -27.88
CA SER A 15 -10.62 -16.59 -26.74
C SER A 15 -9.45 -17.49 -27.21
N PRO A 16 -8.34 -17.72 -26.47
CA PRO A 16 -7.54 -16.90 -25.54
C PRO A 16 -6.03 -16.86 -25.92
N SER A 17 -5.23 -15.92 -25.39
CA SER A 17 -3.76 -16.07 -25.37
C SER A 17 -3.23 -15.82 -23.97
N ALA A 18 -2.86 -16.93 -23.32
CA ALA A 18 -2.16 -16.98 -22.05
C ALA A 18 -0.62 -16.96 -22.29
N PRO A 19 0.19 -16.70 -21.24
CA PRO A 19 1.44 -15.97 -21.33
C PRO A 19 2.68 -16.87 -21.41
N ALA A 20 3.76 -16.37 -22.03
CA ALA A 20 5.08 -16.99 -21.96
C ALA A 20 6.08 -16.05 -21.29
N SER A 21 6.52 -16.51 -20.10
CA SER A 21 7.70 -16.05 -19.37
C SER A 21 8.93 -15.92 -20.26
N VAL A 22 9.58 -14.76 -20.21
CA VAL A 22 10.98 -14.62 -20.59
C VAL A 22 11.71 -13.91 -19.45
N PRO A 23 12.50 -14.62 -18.62
CA PRO A 23 13.47 -13.96 -17.75
C PRO A 23 14.71 -13.57 -18.56
N PRO A 24 15.21 -12.32 -18.49
CA PRO A 24 16.54 -12.03 -19.00
C PRO A 24 17.61 -12.65 -18.09
N ALA A 25 18.54 -13.34 -18.73
CA ALA A 25 19.70 -13.98 -18.15
C ALA A 25 20.60 -13.00 -17.38
N ALA A 26 21.15 -13.50 -16.28
CA ALA A 26 22.03 -12.80 -15.35
C ALA A 26 23.37 -12.38 -15.98
N PRO A 27 23.93 -11.21 -15.63
CA PRO A 27 25.36 -10.99 -15.70
C PRO A 27 26.04 -11.52 -14.42
N ALA A 28 26.99 -12.44 -14.59
CA ALA A 28 27.98 -12.77 -13.58
C ALA A 28 28.98 -11.61 -13.48
N THR A 29 29.03 -10.93 -12.35
CA THR A 29 30.05 -9.91 -12.07
C THR A 29 30.77 -10.22 -10.77
N SER A 30 31.99 -10.70 -10.96
CA SER A 30 33.20 -10.56 -10.16
C SER A 30 33.07 -10.17 -8.68
N LEU A 31 33.47 -11.12 -7.83
CA LEU A 31 34.08 -10.85 -6.52
C LEU A 31 35.37 -10.04 -6.74
N ALA A 32 35.37 -8.79 -6.28
CA ALA A 32 36.59 -8.03 -6.06
C ALA A 32 36.45 -7.25 -4.74
N SER A 33 37.25 -7.70 -3.79
CA SER A 33 37.57 -7.07 -2.52
C SER A 33 38.06 -5.63 -2.74
N SER A 34 37.59 -4.67 -1.94
CA SER A 34 38.49 -3.83 -1.14
C SER A 34 37.70 -2.85 -0.26
N LEU A 35 38.16 -2.76 0.99
CA LEU A 35 37.76 -1.84 2.04
C LEU A 35 37.93 -0.39 1.59
N ALA A 36 36.92 0.45 1.79
CA ALA A 36 37.15 1.86 2.12
C ALA A 36 35.86 2.57 2.56
N SER A 37 36.01 3.21 3.72
CA SER A 37 35.44 4.51 4.07
C SER A 37 33.96 4.57 4.45
N GLY A 38 33.73 5.03 5.67
CA GLY A 38 32.43 5.16 6.31
C GLY A 38 31.46 6.03 5.53
N ALA A 39 30.23 5.55 5.46
CA ALA A 39 29.04 6.33 5.14
C ALA A 39 27.98 6.03 6.22
N PRO A 40 27.24 7.05 6.70
CA PRO A 40 26.27 6.88 7.76
C PRO A 40 25.16 5.93 7.34
N SER A 41 24.85 4.98 8.23
CA SER A 41 23.71 4.07 8.14
C SER A 41 22.39 4.82 7.96
N THR A 42 22.04 5.15 6.73
CA THR A 42 20.66 5.47 6.38
C THR A 42 19.97 4.14 6.15
N ALA A 43 19.26 3.70 7.19
CA ALA A 43 18.50 2.47 7.22
C ALA A 43 17.54 2.39 6.03
N THR A 44 17.98 1.69 4.98
CA THR A 44 17.11 1.27 3.88
C THR A 44 16.36 0.02 4.32
N SER A 45 15.04 0.17 4.30
CA SER A 45 14.05 -0.91 4.26
C SER A 45 13.92 -1.79 5.49
N ALA A 46 13.37 -1.21 6.56
CA ALA A 46 12.42 -1.95 7.39
C ALA A 46 11.06 -2.08 6.65
N ALA A 47 11.05 -2.70 5.48
CA ALA A 47 9.89 -3.49 5.02
C ALA A 47 9.96 -4.87 5.71
N SER A 48 10.27 -4.87 7.00
CA SER A 48 10.09 -6.05 7.85
C SER A 48 8.59 -6.20 8.03
N GLY A 49 8.07 -7.42 7.91
CA GLY A 49 6.67 -7.78 8.22
C GLY A 49 6.28 -7.55 9.69
N ARG A 50 6.89 -6.56 10.35
CA ARG A 50 6.46 -6.03 11.63
C ARG A 50 5.09 -5.39 11.46
N PRO A 51 4.12 -5.75 12.30
CA PRO A 51 2.83 -5.09 12.29
C PRO A 51 3.05 -3.60 12.48
N ILE A 52 2.45 -2.80 11.61
CA ILE A 52 2.52 -1.35 11.74
C ILE A 52 1.80 -0.98 13.03
N ASP A 53 2.54 -0.40 13.95
CA ASP A 53 2.06 -0.01 15.27
C ASP A 53 1.39 1.37 15.23
N THR A 54 0.38 1.56 16.10
CA THR A 54 -0.39 2.80 16.19
C THR A 54 0.50 4.01 16.50
N ALA A 55 1.59 3.82 17.27
CA ALA A 55 2.54 4.89 17.57
C ALA A 55 3.27 5.36 16.32
N ARG A 56 3.69 4.44 15.44
CA ARG A 56 4.28 4.77 14.15
C ARG A 56 3.31 5.51 13.22
N LEU A 57 2.04 5.11 13.16
CA LEU A 57 1.02 5.87 12.41
C LEU A 57 0.88 7.29 12.95
N LYS A 58 0.75 7.46 14.27
CA LYS A 58 0.63 8.78 14.92
C LYS A 58 1.85 9.66 14.67
N SER A 59 3.05 9.07 14.67
CA SER A 59 4.28 9.78 14.31
C SER A 59 4.29 10.24 12.85
N ALA A 60 3.97 9.34 11.91
CA ALA A 60 3.87 9.65 10.49
C ALA A 60 2.85 10.76 10.22
N LEU A 61 1.70 10.70 10.90
CA LEU A 61 0.61 11.67 10.76
C LEU A 61 1.05 13.08 11.17
N LYS A 62 1.81 13.21 12.27
CA LYS A 62 2.43 14.49 12.69
C LYS A 62 3.39 15.02 11.63
N VAL A 63 4.23 14.17 11.05
CA VAL A 63 5.17 14.58 10.00
C VAL A 63 4.42 15.06 8.76
N THR A 64 3.40 14.32 8.31
CA THR A 64 2.58 14.74 7.15
C THR A 64 1.78 16.00 7.43
N ALA A 65 1.31 16.24 8.65
CA ALA A 65 0.66 17.49 9.02
C ALA A 65 1.61 18.69 8.85
N LEU A 66 2.87 18.53 9.27
CA LEU A 66 3.90 19.56 9.06
C LEU A 66 4.17 19.78 7.57
N LEU A 67 4.20 18.71 6.77
CA LEU A 67 4.38 18.84 5.31
C LEU A 67 3.21 19.58 4.67
N VAL A 68 1.96 19.26 5.02
CA VAL A 68 0.78 20.00 4.55
C VAL A 68 0.86 21.47 4.94
N GLN A 69 1.24 21.77 6.18
CA GLN A 69 1.36 23.16 6.64
C GLN A 69 2.46 23.94 5.90
N LYS A 70 3.57 23.29 5.54
CA LYS A 70 4.76 23.97 4.98
C LYS A 70 4.80 23.99 3.46
N LEU A 71 4.29 22.94 2.82
CA LEU A 71 4.39 22.69 1.38
C LEU A 71 3.01 22.71 0.70
N GLY A 72 1.93 22.78 1.48
CA GLY A 72 0.57 22.93 0.98
C GLY A 72 -0.13 21.61 0.66
N ASP A 73 -1.17 21.70 -0.15
CA ASP A 73 -2.17 20.65 -0.36
C ASP A 73 -1.65 19.43 -1.13
N ASP A 74 -0.47 19.50 -1.75
CA ASP A 74 0.16 18.37 -2.43
C ASP A 74 0.40 17.17 -1.49
N TYR A 75 0.55 17.45 -0.18
CA TYR A 75 0.72 16.41 0.84
C TYR A 75 -0.59 16.00 1.53
N LEU A 76 -1.69 16.71 1.27
CA LEU A 76 -2.98 16.45 1.91
C LEU A 76 -3.52 15.05 1.63
N PRO A 77 -3.40 14.48 0.41
CA PRO A 77 -3.82 13.10 0.14
C PRO A 77 -3.11 12.07 1.03
N PHE A 78 -1.84 12.29 1.35
CA PHE A 78 -1.08 11.40 2.23
C PHE A 78 -1.54 11.51 3.69
N PHE A 79 -1.78 12.73 4.15
CA PHE A 79 -2.31 12.97 5.49
C PHE A 79 -3.68 12.29 5.69
N MET A 80 -4.62 12.49 4.75
CA MET A 80 -5.95 11.87 4.79
C MET A 80 -5.89 10.34 4.79
N ARG A 81 -4.96 9.77 4.03
CA ARG A 81 -4.74 8.31 4.01
C ARG A 81 -4.27 7.78 5.37
N LEU A 82 -3.34 8.49 6.02
CA LEU A 82 -2.84 8.11 7.34
C LEU A 82 -3.91 8.25 8.42
N GLU A 83 -4.75 9.28 8.37
CA GLU A 83 -5.92 9.41 9.26
C GLU A 83 -6.87 8.23 9.13
N THR A 84 -7.17 7.84 7.89
CA THR A 84 -8.06 6.71 7.61
C THR A 84 -7.49 5.39 8.13
N GLU A 85 -6.20 5.13 7.90
CA GLU A 85 -5.54 3.93 8.42
C GLU A 85 -5.48 3.93 9.95
N LEU A 86 -5.28 5.09 10.58
CA LEU A 86 -5.28 5.19 12.04
C LEU A 86 -6.65 4.82 12.61
N ALA A 87 -7.72 5.36 12.02
CA ALA A 87 -9.08 5.06 12.44
C ALA A 87 -9.43 3.58 12.29
N LYS A 88 -8.99 2.92 11.19
CA LYS A 88 -9.17 1.47 11.01
C LYS A 88 -8.46 0.65 12.08
N HIS A 89 -7.22 1.02 12.42
CA HIS A 89 -6.46 0.35 13.47
C HIS A 89 -7.15 0.49 14.83
N GLU A 90 -7.56 1.71 15.21
CA GLU A 90 -8.23 1.96 16.48
C GLU A 90 -9.60 1.24 16.55
N ALA A 91 -10.36 1.22 15.45
CA ALA A 91 -11.61 0.49 15.38
C ALA A 91 -11.43 -1.03 15.54
N LYS A 92 -10.37 -1.60 14.95
CA LYS A 92 -10.04 -3.02 15.07
C LYS A 92 -9.65 -3.41 16.48
N GLU A 93 -8.81 -2.62 17.14
CA GLU A 93 -8.43 -2.84 18.54
C GLU A 93 -9.63 -2.71 19.48
N ALA A 94 -10.49 -1.69 19.26
CA ALA A 94 -11.74 -1.56 20.02
C ALA A 94 -12.68 -2.75 19.81
N ALA A 95 -12.77 -3.29 18.58
CA ALA A 95 -13.57 -4.48 18.30
C ALA A 95 -13.02 -5.72 19.03
N ARG A 96 -11.69 -5.91 19.04
CA ARG A 96 -11.04 -6.99 19.79
C ARG A 96 -11.33 -6.90 21.29
N ALA A 97 -11.22 -5.70 21.86
CA ALA A 97 -11.55 -5.48 23.27
C ALA A 97 -13.01 -5.83 23.60
N ARG A 98 -13.95 -5.46 22.71
CA ARG A 98 -15.37 -5.84 22.88
C ARG A 98 -15.57 -7.36 22.80
N VAL A 99 -14.93 -8.03 21.86
CA VAL A 99 -15.01 -9.51 21.73
C VAL A 99 -14.48 -10.18 22.99
N GLN A 100 -13.32 -9.74 23.48
CA GLN A 100 -12.75 -10.28 24.71
C GLN A 100 -13.70 -10.11 25.90
N LYS A 101 -14.27 -8.92 26.07
CA LYS A 101 -15.23 -8.67 27.15
C LYS A 101 -16.45 -9.61 27.06
N VAL A 102 -17.01 -9.79 25.87
CA VAL A 102 -18.16 -10.71 25.65
C VAL A 102 -17.81 -12.16 26.03
N LEU A 103 -16.56 -12.58 25.84
CA LEU A 103 -16.10 -13.93 26.21
C LEU A 103 -15.82 -14.07 27.71
N GLU A 104 -15.48 -12.99 28.41
CA GLU A 104 -15.25 -13.00 29.87
C GLU A 104 -16.57 -12.96 30.67
N ASP A 105 -17.60 -12.32 30.11
CA ASP A 105 -18.92 -12.13 30.74
C ASP A 105 -19.89 -13.33 30.53
N GLY A 106 -19.53 -14.31 29.69
CA GLY A 106 -20.38 -15.46 29.31
C GLY A 106 -19.89 -16.80 29.82
#